data_AF-A0A6N2M8K1-F1
#
_entry.id   AF-A0A6N2M8K1-F1
#
_cell.length_a   1.000
_cell.length_b   1.000
_cell.length_c   1.000
_cell.angle_alpha   90.00
_cell.angle_beta   90.00
_cell.angle_gamma   90.00
#
_symmetry.space_group_name_H-M   'P 1'
#
loop_
_entity.id
_entity.type
_entity.pdbx_description
1 polymer ?
#
loop_
_entity_poly.entity_id
_entity_poly.type
_entity_poly.pdbx_seq_one_letter_code
_entity_poly.pdbx_strand_id
1 'polypeptide(L)'
;MAMVFSKVLTADDIENGLSIPGSSLGQLPDQEGLTMSMQRNDSVGHFLSVGWNKFVRERDLRVDDKVTIHEEAMKKEGSGTWIKVEVKRKIRLFGEDIWADV
;
A
#
# COMPACT_ATOMS: atom_id res chain seq x y z
N MET A 1 -5.39 -10.56 10.76
CA MET A 1 -5.30 -9.34 9.93
C MET A 1 -4.99 -8.14 10.80
N ALA A 2 -3.76 -7.64 10.73
CA ALA A 2 -3.30 -6.47 11.47
C ALA A 2 -3.02 -5.33 10.49
N MET A 3 -3.48 -4.11 10.80
CA MET A 3 -3.13 -2.93 10.01
C MET A 3 -1.67 -2.58 10.28
N VAL A 4 -0.90 -2.47 9.22
CA VAL A 4 0.55 -2.26 9.29
C VAL A 4 0.92 -0.85 8.84
N PHE A 5 0.23 -0.35 7.83
CA PHE A 5 0.45 1.00 7.32
C PHE A 5 -0.83 1.62 6.77
N SER A 6 -0.99 2.93 6.94
CA SER A 6 -2.07 3.69 6.32
C SER A 6 -1.59 5.10 6.00
N LYS A 7 -1.78 5.54 4.75
CA LYS A 7 -1.33 6.85 4.26
C LYS A 7 -2.29 7.40 3.22
N VAL A 8 -2.45 8.72 3.23
CA VAL A 8 -3.10 9.47 2.16
C VAL A 8 -2.03 9.80 1.10
N LEU A 9 -2.29 9.42 -0.15
CA LEU A 9 -1.33 9.54 -1.24
C LEU A 9 -1.08 11.00 -1.60
N THR A 10 0.20 11.33 -1.70
CA THR A 10 0.67 12.62 -2.22
C THR A 10 1.01 12.53 -3.71
N ALA A 11 1.24 13.66 -4.38
CA ALA A 11 1.71 13.66 -5.76
C ALA A 11 3.01 12.87 -5.93
N ASP A 12 3.92 13.00 -4.97
CA ASP A 12 5.18 12.23 -4.94
C ASP A 12 4.92 10.72 -4.88
N ASP A 13 3.95 10.27 -4.08
CA ASP A 13 3.61 8.85 -4.01
C ASP A 13 3.06 8.32 -5.34
N ILE A 14 2.29 9.13 -6.06
CA ILE A 14 1.71 8.75 -7.36
C ILE A 14 2.79 8.66 -8.45
N GLU A 15 3.74 9.60 -8.45
CA GLU A 15 4.75 9.72 -9.50
C GLU A 15 5.97 8.82 -9.26
N ASN A 16 6.44 8.75 -8.01
CA ASN A 16 7.76 8.21 -7.67
C ASN A 16 7.70 6.90 -6.86
N GLY A 17 6.54 6.52 -6.31
CA GLY A 17 6.38 5.31 -5.52
C GLY A 17 5.85 5.56 -4.11
N LEU A 18 5.17 4.56 -3.53
CA LEU A 18 4.68 4.67 -2.17
C LEU A 18 5.83 4.60 -1.15
N SER A 19 6.10 5.72 -0.50
CA SER A 19 7.10 5.80 0.56
C SER A 19 6.50 5.42 1.91
N ILE A 20 7.06 4.38 2.54
CA ILE A 20 6.58 3.84 3.80
C ILE A 20 7.65 4.01 4.89
N PRO A 21 7.32 4.64 6.04
CA PRO A 21 8.27 4.77 7.14
C PRO A 21 8.82 3.40 7.54
N GLY A 22 10.14 3.31 7.72
CA GLY A 22 10.82 2.04 7.99
C GLY A 22 10.34 1.30 9.25
N SER A 23 9.71 2.01 10.19
CA SER A 23 9.11 1.44 11.40
C SER A 23 7.78 0.72 11.17
N SER A 24 7.14 0.93 10.02
CA SER A 24 5.79 0.46 9.78
C SER A 24 5.73 -0.97 9.26
N LEU A 25 6.75 -1.51 8.59
CA LEU A 25 6.69 -2.84 7.97
C LEU A 25 7.81 -3.74 8.49
N GLY A 26 7.43 -4.93 8.97
CA GLY A 26 8.36 -6.01 9.26
C GLY A 26 8.95 -6.62 7.99
N GLN A 27 9.75 -7.68 8.13
CA GLN A 27 10.33 -8.41 7.01
C GLN A 27 9.23 -9.19 6.27
N LEU A 28 8.88 -8.75 5.06
CA LEU A 28 7.79 -9.34 4.26
C LEU A 28 8.33 -10.21 3.11
N PRO A 29 7.60 -11.28 2.72
CA PRO A 29 7.98 -12.14 1.61
C PRO A 29 7.67 -11.51 0.24
N ASP A 30 8.43 -11.91 -0.76
CA ASP A 30 8.22 -11.60 -2.17
C ASP A 30 7.04 -12.43 -2.74
N GLN A 31 6.15 -11.81 -3.51
CA GLN A 31 5.04 -12.52 -4.16
C GLN A 31 4.85 -12.10 -5.62
N GLU A 32 4.48 -13.07 -6.46
CA GLU A 32 4.15 -12.91 -7.88
C GLU A 32 2.63 -12.80 -8.12
N GLY A 33 2.24 -11.86 -8.99
CA GLY A 33 0.86 -11.63 -9.44
C GLY A 33 0.60 -10.19 -9.86
N LEU A 34 1.25 -9.25 -9.17
CA LEU A 34 1.63 -7.91 -9.58
C LEU A 34 2.92 -7.72 -8.78
N THR A 35 4.11 -7.84 -9.38
CA THR A 35 5.38 -7.83 -8.65
C THR A 35 5.61 -6.45 -8.03
N MET A 36 5.01 -6.22 -6.85
CA MET A 36 5.29 -5.10 -5.98
C MET A 36 6.61 -5.40 -5.26
N SER A 37 7.73 -4.93 -5.80
CA SER A 37 9.01 -5.12 -5.11
C SER A 37 9.09 -4.11 -3.97
N MET A 38 9.08 -4.61 -2.74
CA MET A 38 9.43 -3.82 -1.58
C MET A 38 10.96 -3.76 -1.48
N GLN A 39 11.51 -2.57 -1.65
CA GLN A 39 12.93 -2.30 -1.48
C GLN A 39 13.13 -1.58 -0.15
N ARG A 40 14.23 -1.87 0.54
CA ARG A 40 14.62 -1.18 1.77
C ARG A 40 15.75 -0.21 1.45
N ASN A 41 15.59 1.06 1.80
CA ASN A 41 16.64 2.06 1.77
C ASN A 41 16.89 2.52 3.20
N ASP A 42 18.11 2.39 3.69
CA ASP A 42 18.45 2.73 5.08
C ASP A 42 18.28 4.23 5.42
N SER A 43 18.19 5.10 4.42
CA SER A 43 17.94 6.54 4.58
C SER A 43 16.47 6.95 4.52
N VAL A 44 15.60 6.16 3.87
CA VAL A 44 14.19 6.53 3.58
C VAL A 44 13.18 5.53 4.16
N GLY A 45 13.62 4.33 4.54
CA GLY A 45 12.77 3.24 5.00
C GLY A 45 12.42 2.24 3.90
N HIS A 46 11.25 1.62 4.00
CA HIS A 46 10.78 0.66 3.00
C HIS A 46 9.99 1.39 1.91
N PHE A 47 10.26 1.10 0.64
CA PHE A 47 9.58 1.71 -0.50
C PHE A 47 9.08 0.65 -1.47
N LEU A 48 7.85 0.82 -1.97
CA LEU A 48 7.26 -0.04 -2.99
C LEU A 48 7.47 0.61 -4.35
N SER A 49 8.35 0.03 -5.20
CA SER A 49 8.76 0.65 -6.46
C SER A 49 8.29 -0.14 -7.69
N VAL A 50 8.88 -1.30 -7.96
CA VAL A 50 8.49 -2.15 -9.10
C VAL A 50 7.04 -2.56 -8.86
N GLY A 51 6.17 -2.42 -9.87
CA GLY A 51 4.75 -2.75 -9.77
C GLY A 51 3.83 -1.66 -9.20
N TRP A 52 4.35 -0.67 -8.46
CA TRP A 52 3.52 0.42 -7.93
C TRP A 52 2.91 1.27 -9.03
N ASN A 53 3.70 1.73 -10.00
CA ASN A 53 3.18 2.55 -11.11
C ASN A 53 2.14 1.80 -11.96
N LYS A 54 2.29 0.48 -12.09
CA LYS A 54 1.29 -0.36 -12.76
C LYS A 54 0.01 -0.44 -11.93
N PHE A 55 0.12 -0.66 -10.62
CA PHE A 55 -1.01 -0.67 -9.69
C PHE A 55 -1.76 0.67 -9.65
N VAL A 56 -1.05 1.79 -9.60
CA VAL A 56 -1.61 3.16 -9.70
C VAL A 56 -2.47 3.30 -10.95
N ARG A 57 -1.95 2.86 -12.10
CA ARG A 57 -2.67 2.95 -13.38
C ARG A 57 -3.87 2.01 -13.46
N GLU A 58 -3.71 0.76 -13.03
CA GLU A 58 -4.78 -0.25 -13.10
C GLU A 58 -5.92 0.03 -12.11
N ARG A 59 -5.62 0.64 -10.97
CA ARG A 59 -6.60 1.03 -9.94
C ARG A 59 -7.05 2.48 -10.03
N ASP A 60 -6.62 3.23 -11.04
CA ASP A 60 -6.92 4.66 -11.19
C ASP A 60 -6.63 5.46 -9.90
N LEU A 61 -5.50 5.20 -9.23
CA LEU A 61 -5.16 5.91 -7.98
C LEU A 61 -4.87 7.39 -8.23
N ARG A 62 -5.29 8.22 -7.28
CA ARG A 62 -5.17 9.68 -7.34
C ARG A 62 -4.58 10.21 -6.04
N VAL A 63 -4.06 11.44 -6.13
CA VAL A 63 -3.75 12.24 -4.95
C VAL A 63 -5.00 12.31 -4.06
N ASP A 64 -4.79 12.25 -2.75
CA ASP A 64 -5.80 12.19 -1.70
C ASP A 64 -6.55 10.85 -1.54
N ASP A 65 -6.27 9.84 -2.37
CA ASP A 65 -6.70 8.48 -2.06
C ASP A 65 -5.96 7.96 -0.83
N LYS A 66 -6.63 7.15 -0.01
CA LYS A 66 -6.06 6.53 1.18
C LYS A 66 -5.72 5.08 0.89
N VAL A 67 -4.45 4.73 1.02
CA VAL A 67 -3.97 3.35 0.90
C VAL A 67 -3.69 2.80 2.29
N THR A 68 -4.21 1.60 2.56
CA THR A 68 -4.00 0.87 3.81
C THR A 68 -3.46 -0.52 3.49
N ILE A 69 -2.38 -0.89 4.15
CA ILE A 69 -1.73 -2.18 4.01
C ILE A 69 -1.98 -2.96 5.29
N HIS A 70 -2.57 -4.13 5.13
CA HIS A 70 -2.78 -5.10 6.19
C HIS A 70 -1.88 -6.29 5.98
N GLU A 71 -1.31 -6.77 7.08
CA GLU A 71 -0.56 -8.00 7.13
C GLU A 71 -1.43 -9.06 7.77
N GLU A 72 -1.35 -10.27 7.23
CA GLU A 72 -1.92 -11.41 7.89
C GLU A 72 -0.93 -12.57 7.93
N ALA A 73 -0.79 -13.15 9.12
CA ALA A 73 0.08 -14.29 9.33
C ALA A 73 -0.69 -15.56 8.97
N MET A 74 -0.19 -16.33 7.99
CA MET A 74 -0.70 -17.68 7.75
C MET A 74 -0.35 -18.57 8.96
N LYS A 75 -1.34 -19.24 9.54
CA LYS A 75 -1.13 -20.20 10.65
C LYS A 75 -0.60 -21.58 10.20
N LYS A 76 -0.21 -21.76 8.93
CA LYS A 76 0.27 -23.05 8.42
C LYS A 76 1.74 -22.97 8.00
N GLU A 77 2.48 -24.02 8.35
CA GLU A 77 3.86 -24.28 7.93
C GLU A 77 4.00 -24.14 6.41
N GLY A 78 4.56 -23.02 5.98
CA GLY A 78 4.62 -22.60 4.59
C GLY A 78 4.85 -21.09 4.50
N SER A 79 6.01 -20.67 5.02
CA SER A 79 6.62 -19.33 5.05
C SER A 79 6.09 -18.29 4.05
N GLY A 80 4.91 -17.74 4.29
CA GLY A 80 4.34 -16.66 3.48
C GLY A 80 3.39 -15.80 4.30
N THR A 81 3.78 -14.57 4.54
CA THR A 81 2.91 -13.50 5.04
C THR A 81 2.13 -12.94 3.86
N TRP A 82 0.80 -12.88 3.99
CA TRP A 82 -0.05 -12.28 2.97
C TRP A 82 -0.29 -10.82 3.30
N ILE A 83 -0.19 -10.00 2.26
CA ILE A 83 -0.40 -8.57 2.34
C ILE A 83 -1.70 -8.26 1.60
N LYS A 84 -2.64 -7.60 2.27
CA LYS A 84 -3.81 -7.02 1.62
C LYS A 84 -3.62 -5.52 1.51
N VAL A 85 -3.75 -5.00 0.29
CA VAL A 85 -3.79 -3.56 0.02
C VAL A 85 -5.24 -3.14 -0.17
N GLU A 86 -5.69 -2.18 0.62
CA GLU A 86 -7.00 -1.55 0.52
C GLU A 86 -6.82 -0.10 0.10
N VAL A 87 -7.63 0.34 -0.86
CA VAL A 87 -7.61 1.70 -1.39
C VAL A 87 -8.98 2.31 -1.19
N LYS A 88 -9.03 3.50 -0.62
CA LYS A 88 -10.26 4.27 -0.45
C LYS A 88 -10.14 5.67 -1.01
N ARG A 89 -11.16 6.12 -1.73
CA ARG A 89 -11.29 7.48 -2.22
C ARG A 89 -12.24 8.27 -1.34
N LYS A 90 -11.84 9.49 -0.98
CA LYS A 90 -12.71 10.43 -0.28
C LYS A 90 -13.71 11.03 -1.27
N ILE A 91 -14.99 10.90 -0.99
CA ILE A 91 -16.09 11.48 -1.76
C ILE A 91 -16.94 12.38 -0.85
N ARG A 92 -17.42 13.50 -1.40
CA ARG A 92 -18.35 14.39 -0.71
C ARG A 92 -19.76 14.11 -1.22
N LEU A 93 -20.62 13.55 -0.38
CA LEU A 93 -22.03 13.32 -0.70
C LEU A 93 -22.88 13.98 0.38
N PHE A 94 -23.88 14.76 -0.03
CA PHE A 94 -24.82 15.44 0.88
C PHE A 94 -24.15 16.32 1.95
N GLY A 95 -22.96 16.87 1.68
CA GLY A 95 -22.22 17.65 2.67
C GLY A 95 -21.53 16.81 3.75
N GLU A 96 -21.38 15.50 3.54
CA GLU A 96 -20.60 14.60 4.38
C GLU A 96 -19.43 13.98 3.61
N ASP A 97 -18.31 13.79 4.32
CA ASP A 97 -17.12 13.13 3.79
C ASP A 97 -17.21 11.63 4.02
N ILE A 98 -17.20 10.85 2.93
CA ILE A 98 -17.31 9.39 2.95
C ILE A 98 -16.09 8.80 2.26
N TRP A 99 -15.63 7.64 2.73
CA TRP A 99 -14.56 6.88 2.09
C TRP A 99 -15.13 5.66 1.37
N ALA A 100 -14.99 5.62 0.06
CA ALA A 100 -15.46 4.52 -0.79
C ALA A 100 -14.30 3.70 -1.34
N ASP A 101 -14.50 2.40 -1.54
CA ASP A 101 -13.48 1.52 -2.12
C ASP A 101 -13.25 1.86 -3.61
N VAL A 102 -12.02 1.67 -4.07
CA VAL A 102 -11.57 1.89 -5.46
C VAL A 102 -11.39 0.58 -6.21
#